data_AF-A0A6G5R581-F1
#
_entry.id   AF-A0A6G5R581-F1
#
_cell.length_a   1.000
_cell.length_b   1.000
_cell.length_c   1.000
_cell.angle_alpha   90.00
_cell.angle_beta   90.00
_cell.angle_gamma   90.00
#
_symmetry.space_group_name_H-M   'P 1'
#
loop_
_entity.id
_entity.type
_entity.pdbx_description
1 polymer ?
#
loop_
_entity_poly.entity_id
_entity_poly.type
_entity_poly.pdbx_seq_one_letter_code
_entity_poly.pdbx_strand_id
1 'polypeptide(L)'
;MLISSQFNRFMHGVVLAEIHKLRYLAIRERNVVIKPFYLSDEMLKLILKHLDFDYPRQKDGTPLSYTKLREVDFLSHIAFLETIMAENGYEPKYLQELQKGY
;
A
#
# COMPACT_ATOMS: atom_id res chain seq x y z
N MET A 1 15.63 16.34 -0.38
CA MET A 1 15.13 15.17 -1.15
C MET A 1 13.67 15.42 -1.48
N LEU A 2 13.36 15.99 -2.66
CA LEU A 2 11.99 16.36 -3.07
C LEU A 2 11.08 15.13 -3.28
N ILE A 3 11.72 14.01 -3.61
CA ILE A 3 11.13 12.72 -3.94
C ILE A 3 10.26 12.14 -2.80
N SER A 4 10.65 12.32 -1.52
CA SER A 4 9.90 11.74 -0.39
C SER A 4 8.52 12.39 -0.15
N SER A 5 8.36 13.67 -0.47
CA SER A 5 7.10 14.40 -0.24
C SER A 5 6.02 14.06 -1.28
N GLN A 6 6.43 13.84 -2.53
CA GLN A 6 5.52 13.44 -3.61
C GLN A 6 5.08 12.00 -3.41
N PHE A 7 6.01 11.09 -3.07
CA PHE A 7 5.68 9.71 -2.77
C PHE A 7 4.77 9.57 -1.55
N ASN A 8 5.03 10.29 -0.46
CA ASN A 8 4.10 10.28 0.68
C ASN A 8 2.71 10.77 0.29
N ARG A 9 2.60 11.84 -0.51
CA ARG A 9 1.31 12.32 -1.01
C ARG A 9 0.61 11.29 -1.88
N PHE A 10 1.33 10.60 -2.75
CA PHE A 10 0.79 9.53 -3.57
C PHE A 10 0.30 8.35 -2.70
N MET A 11 1.11 7.89 -1.75
CA MET A 11 0.74 6.79 -0.86
C MET A 11 -0.54 7.09 -0.07
N HIS A 12 -0.59 8.26 0.57
CA HIS A 12 -1.71 8.62 1.43
C HIS A 12 -2.94 9.08 0.63
N GLY A 13 -2.74 9.97 -0.34
CA GLY A 13 -3.83 10.60 -1.09
C GLY A 13 -4.41 9.73 -2.20
N VAL A 14 -3.67 8.72 -2.66
CA VAL A 14 -4.08 7.90 -3.81
C VAL A 14 -4.15 6.43 -3.41
N VAL A 15 -3.02 5.80 -3.05
CA VAL A 15 -2.97 4.34 -2.86
C VAL A 15 -3.84 3.89 -1.67
N LEU A 16 -3.62 4.46 -0.48
CA LEU A 16 -4.40 4.10 0.71
C LEU A 16 -5.88 4.47 0.55
N ALA A 17 -6.17 5.60 -0.09
CA ALA A 17 -7.54 6.03 -0.37
C ALA A 17 -8.29 5.05 -1.27
N GLU A 18 -7.60 4.43 -2.25
CA GLU A 18 -8.17 3.35 -3.08
C GLU A 18 -8.41 2.08 -2.25
N ILE A 19 -7.45 1.66 -1.42
CA ILE A 19 -7.60 0.47 -0.56
C ILE A 19 -8.76 0.65 0.44
N HIS A 20 -8.97 1.84 0.98
CA HIS A 20 -10.09 2.12 1.90
C HIS A 20 -11.47 1.92 1.26
N LYS A 21 -11.58 2.00 -0.07
CA LYS A 21 -12.86 1.74 -0.78
C LYS A 21 -13.25 0.27 -0.74
N LEU A 22 -12.31 -0.62 -0.44
CA LEU A 22 -12.55 -2.05 -0.31
C LEU A 22 -13.24 -2.36 1.02
N ARG A 23 -14.40 -3.02 0.93
CA ARG A 23 -15.11 -3.53 2.12
C ARG A 23 -14.36 -4.70 2.77
N TYR A 24 -13.69 -5.50 1.95
CA TYR A 24 -12.86 -6.63 2.33
C TYR A 24 -11.61 -6.64 1.46
N LEU A 25 -10.47 -6.94 2.07
CA LEU A 25 -9.21 -7.17 1.38
C LEU A 25 -8.66 -8.50 1.87
N ALA A 26 -8.74 -9.52 1.02
CA ALA A 26 -8.19 -10.84 1.26
C ALA A 26 -6.74 -10.89 0.78
N ILE A 27 -5.82 -11.29 1.66
CA ILE A 27 -4.42 -11.51 1.33
C ILE A 27 -4.23 -13.02 1.33
N ARG A 28 -4.39 -13.61 0.14
CA ARG A 28 -4.56 -15.06 -0.04
C ARG A 28 -3.34 -15.84 0.42
N GLU A 29 -2.14 -15.33 0.14
CA GLU A 29 -0.88 -15.93 0.57
C GLU A 29 -0.76 -16.12 2.09
N ARG A 30 -1.61 -15.43 2.87
CA ARG A 30 -1.58 -15.45 4.33
C ARG A 30 -2.87 -15.99 4.94
N ASN A 31 -3.88 -16.32 4.14
CA ASN A 31 -5.22 -16.65 4.63
C ASN A 31 -5.77 -15.59 5.60
N VAL A 32 -5.42 -14.32 5.37
CA VAL A 32 -5.88 -13.18 6.18
C VAL A 32 -6.91 -12.40 5.37
N VAL A 33 -7.98 -11.97 6.04
CA VAL A 33 -8.94 -11.02 5.49
C VAL A 33 -9.03 -9.84 6.43
N ILE A 34 -8.77 -8.64 5.92
CA ILE A 34 -8.99 -7.39 6.65
C ILE A 34 -10.18 -6.64 6.05
N LYS A 35 -10.71 -5.68 6.80
CA LYS A 35 -11.78 -4.79 6.33
C LYS A 35 -11.28 -3.33 6.32
N PRO A 36 -10.56 -2.91 5.26
CA PRO A 36 -9.89 -1.60 5.21
C PRO A 36 -10.83 -0.43 5.49
N PHE A 37 -12.06 -0.51 4.98
CA PHE A 37 -13.12 0.49 5.18
C PHE A 37 -13.35 0.90 6.65
N TYR A 38 -13.13 0.00 7.62
CA TYR A 38 -13.37 0.28 9.05
C TYR A 38 -12.10 0.65 9.83
N LEU A 39 -10.95 0.72 9.15
CA LEU A 39 -9.68 1.07 9.79
C LEU A 39 -9.41 2.57 9.61
N SER A 40 -8.66 3.16 10.54
CA SER A 40 -8.04 4.47 10.28
C SER A 40 -6.87 4.32 9.32
N ASP A 41 -6.51 5.39 8.61
CA ASP A 41 -5.36 5.42 7.70
C ASP A 41 -4.07 4.90 8.37
N GLU A 42 -3.82 5.30 9.62
CA GLU A 42 -2.65 4.87 10.37
C GLU A 42 -2.68 3.37 10.68
N MET A 43 -3.83 2.83 11.07
CA MET A 43 -3.97 1.39 11.33
C MET A 43 -3.86 0.58 10.04
N LEU A 44 -4.53 1.00 8.97
CA LEU A 44 -4.45 0.33 7.67
C LEU A 44 -3.00 0.32 7.19
N LYS A 45 -2.33 1.46 7.20
CA LYS A 45 -0.91 1.59 6.86
C LYS A 45 -0.05 0.63 7.67
N LEU A 46 -0.22 0.59 8.99
CA LEU A 46 0.59 -0.27 9.85
C LEU A 46 0.35 -1.75 9.52
N ILE A 47 -0.91 -2.15 9.33
CA ILE A 47 -1.29 -3.53 8.98
C ILE A 47 -0.70 -3.93 7.64
N LEU A 48 -0.84 -3.08 6.60
CA LEU A 48 -0.31 -3.35 5.27
C LEU A 48 1.21 -3.54 5.27
N LYS A 49 1.93 -2.71 6.03
CA LYS A 49 3.39 -2.89 6.24
C LYS A 49 3.75 -4.17 6.96
N HIS A 50 2.88 -4.67 7.84
CA HIS A 50 3.12 -5.94 8.53
C HIS A 50 2.85 -7.14 7.64
N LEU A 51 1.89 -7.01 6.73
CA LEU A 51 1.48 -8.06 5.80
C LEU A 51 2.37 -8.13 4.56
N ASP A 52 3.11 -7.07 4.26
CA ASP A 52 4.25 -7.08 3.36
C ASP A 52 5.49 -7.63 4.09
N PHE A 53 5.95 -8.82 3.70
CA PHE A 53 7.07 -9.52 4.33
C PHE A 53 8.42 -9.01 3.84
N ASP A 54 8.47 -8.45 2.63
CA ASP A 54 9.66 -7.86 2.05
C ASP A 54 9.82 -6.38 2.46
N TYR A 55 8.81 -5.83 3.14
CA TYR A 55 8.86 -4.47 3.69
C TYR A 55 10.03 -4.30 4.66
N PRO A 56 10.86 -3.25 4.49
CA PRO A 56 12.04 -3.07 5.31
C PRO A 56 11.68 -2.68 6.75
N ARG A 57 12.40 -3.29 7.69
CA ARG A 57 12.16 -3.18 9.13
C ARG A 57 13.38 -2.65 9.86
N GLN A 58 13.13 -2.05 11.01
CA GLN A 58 14.15 -1.74 12.00
C GLN A 58 14.66 -3.04 12.66
N LYS A 59 15.74 -2.93 13.43
CA LYS A 59 16.35 -4.09 14.12
C LYS A 59 15.41 -4.78 15.12
N ASP A 60 14.43 -4.05 15.65
CA ASP A 60 13.40 -4.53 16.56
C ASP A 60 12.20 -5.19 15.83
N GLY A 61 12.24 -5.27 14.49
CA GLY A 61 11.16 -5.81 13.67
C GLY A 61 10.07 -4.79 13.31
N THR A 62 10.13 -3.56 13.85
CA THR A 62 9.16 -2.51 13.55
C THR A 62 9.30 -2.04 12.10
N PRO A 63 8.22 -1.98 11.30
CA PRO A 63 8.29 -1.47 9.94
C PRO A 63 8.84 -0.05 9.86
N LEU A 64 9.69 0.24 8.87
CA LEU A 64 10.16 1.59 8.63
C LEU A 64 9.02 2.57 8.30
N SER A 65 9.19 3.82 8.72
CA SER A 65 8.34 4.93 8.26
C SER A 65 8.53 5.16 6.75
N TYR A 66 7.48 5.59 6.05
CA TYR A 66 7.60 5.96 4.63
C TYR A 66 8.60 7.08 4.40
N THR A 67 8.77 7.99 5.36
CA THR A 67 9.79 9.05 5.33
C THR A 67 11.23 8.53 5.40
N LYS A 68 11.43 7.26 5.77
CA LYS A 68 12.74 6.60 5.89
C LYS A 68 12.98 5.55 4.81
N LEU A 69 12.02 5.30 3.93
CA LEU A 69 12.18 4.32 2.85
C LEU A 69 13.10 4.86 1.76
N ARG A 70 13.88 3.95 1.16
CA ARG A 70 14.51 4.23 -0.13
C ARG A 70 13.42 4.12 -1.21
N GLU A 71 13.67 4.76 -2.34
CA GLU A 71 12.74 4.74 -3.48
C GLU A 71 12.40 3.32 -3.93
N VAL A 72 13.39 2.43 -4.03
CA VAL A 72 13.17 1.02 -4.40
C VAL A 72 12.27 0.27 -3.41
N ASP A 73 12.43 0.53 -2.11
CA ASP A 73 11.62 -0.13 -1.08
C ASP A 73 10.16 0.37 -1.16
N PHE A 74 9.99 1.66 -1.43
CA PHE A 74 8.68 2.28 -1.60
C PHE A 74 7.95 1.76 -2.85
N LEU A 75 8.64 1.67 -3.98
CA LEU A 75 8.08 1.11 -5.21
C LEU A 75 7.71 -0.37 -5.06
N SER A 76 8.57 -1.15 -4.37
CA SER A 76 8.28 -2.56 -4.08
C SER A 76 7.02 -2.70 -3.23
N HIS A 77 6.85 -1.84 -2.21
CA HIS A 77 5.65 -1.83 -1.39
C HIS A 77 4.39 -1.46 -2.20
N ILE A 78 4.47 -0.48 -3.10
CA ILE A 78 3.33 -0.16 -4.00
C ILE A 78 2.97 -1.36 -4.87
N ALA A 79 3.95 -2.01 -5.49
CA ALA A 79 3.69 -3.18 -6.33
C ALA A 79 3.03 -4.32 -5.55
N PHE A 80 3.44 -4.55 -4.30
CA PHE A 80 2.74 -5.46 -3.39
C PHE A 80 1.27 -5.05 -3.18
N LEU A 81 1.00 -3.77 -2.90
CA LEU A 81 -0.36 -3.27 -2.69
C LEU A 81 -1.23 -3.37 -3.95
N GLU A 82 -0.68 -3.09 -5.12
CA GLU A 82 -1.36 -3.25 -6.40
C GLU A 82 -1.68 -4.71 -6.68
N THR A 83 -0.76 -5.62 -6.35
CA THR A 83 -0.96 -7.07 -6.49
C THR A 83 -2.13 -7.54 -5.63
N ILE A 84 -2.16 -7.19 -4.34
CA ILE A 84 -3.27 -7.59 -3.47
C ILE A 84 -4.60 -6.96 -3.90
N MET A 85 -4.61 -5.73 -4.43
CA MET A 85 -5.83 -5.12 -4.98
C MET A 85 -6.32 -5.91 -6.20
N ALA A 86 -5.43 -6.25 -7.13
CA ALA A 86 -5.74 -7.03 -8.32
C ALA A 86 -6.26 -8.45 -7.96
N GLU A 87 -5.65 -9.12 -6.97
CA GLU A 87 -6.12 -10.41 -6.47
C GLU A 87 -7.54 -10.36 -5.91
N ASN A 88 -7.95 -9.21 -5.36
CA ASN A 88 -9.29 -8.93 -4.88
C ASN A 88 -10.25 -8.43 -5.99
N GLY A 89 -9.82 -8.47 -7.26
CA GLY A 89 -10.62 -8.03 -8.39
C GLY A 89 -10.85 -6.51 -8.41
N TYR A 90 -9.94 -5.75 -7.80
CA TYR A 90 -10.01 -4.30 -7.73
C TYR A 90 -8.89 -3.68 -8.55
N GLU A 91 -9.27 -2.91 -9.57
CA GLU A 91 -8.34 -2.11 -10.35
C GLU A 91 -8.38 -0.64 -9.88
N PRO A 92 -7.29 -0.12 -9.30
CA PRO A 92 -7.24 1.25 -8.81
C PRO A 92 -7.42 2.28 -9.93
N LYS A 93 -8.13 3.37 -9.64
CA LYS A 93 -8.40 4.41 -10.66
C LYS A 93 -7.16 5.02 -11.28
N TYR A 94 -6.10 5.21 -10.50
CA TYR A 94 -4.85 5.82 -10.98
C TYR A 94 -4.11 4.94 -12.00
N LEU A 95 -4.37 3.62 -12.03
CA LEU A 95 -3.85 2.73 -13.07
C LEU A 95 -4.68 2.81 -14.35
N GLN A 96 -5.99 3.05 -14.24
CA GLN A 96 -6.88 3.21 -15.40
C GLN A 96 -6.62 4.52 -16.15
N GLU A 97 -6.30 5.59 -15.42
CA GLU A 97 -5.98 6.91 -16.01
C GLU A 97 -4.68 6.89 -16.81
N LEU A 98 -3.70 6.07 -16.40
CA LEU A 98 -2.44 5.87 -17.14
C LEU A 98 -2.66 5.16 -18.48
N GLN A 99 -3.63 4.24 -18.56
CA GLN A 99 -3.94 3.53 -19.82
C GLN A 99 -4.61 4.43 -20.87
N LYS A 100 -5.26 5.52 -20.47
CA LYS A 100 -5.93 6.46 -21.40
C LYS A 100 -4.99 7.52 -21.98
N GLY A 101 -3.74 7.56 -21.52
CA GLY A 101 -2.73 8.55 -21.92
C GLY A 101 -1.78 8.11 -23.03
N TYR A 102 -1.99 6.94 -23.64
CA TYR A 102 -1.20 6.40 -24.74
C TYR A 102 -2.07 6.09 -25.96
#